data_AF-A0A933ARE0-F1
#
_entry.id   AF-A0A933ARE0-F1
#
_cell.length_a   1.000
_cell.length_b   1.000
_cell.length_c   1.000
_cell.angle_alpha   90.00
_cell.angle_beta   90.00
_cell.angle_gamma   90.00
#
_symmetry.space_group_name_H-M   'P 1'
#
loop_
_entity.id
_entity.type
_entity.pdbx_description
1 polymer ?
#
loop_
_entity_poly.entity_id
_entity_poly.type
_entity_poly.pdbx_seq_one_letter_code
_entity_poly.pdbx_strand_id
1 'polypeptide(L)'
;MSSDDVYWHREVETMPREQLTLLQEKKLRQMVWYVWKNSPFYRRKFHEAGLLPEDVRTLDDLAKIPLTEKPELRASQARCIEEGKPPYADILCVDEKEVVTMVQTTGTTGRPSSSHRFLH
;
A
#
# COMPACT_ATOMS: atom_id res chain seq x y z
N MET A 1 11.16 14.62 35.71
CA MET A 1 10.83 14.08 34.39
C MET A 1 9.45 13.48 34.53
N SER A 2 8.44 14.11 33.91
CA SER A 2 7.08 13.58 33.98
C SER A 2 7.03 12.28 33.19
N SER A 3 6.17 11.34 33.57
CA SER A 3 5.95 10.09 32.82
C SER A 3 5.55 10.31 31.35
N ASP A 4 5.19 11.54 30.98
CA ASP A 4 4.83 11.94 29.62
C ASP A 4 6.05 12.24 28.72
N ASP A 5 7.29 12.34 29.25
CA ASP A 5 8.51 12.55 28.46
C ASP A 5 9.01 11.29 27.74
N VAL A 6 8.44 10.11 28.02
CA VAL A 6 8.92 8.81 27.49
C VAL A 6 8.27 8.44 26.15
N TYR A 7 7.06 8.94 25.87
CA TYR A 7 6.26 8.54 24.72
C TYR A 7 5.90 9.74 23.86
N TRP A 8 6.15 9.67 22.54
CA TRP A 8 5.83 10.74 21.59
C TRP A 8 4.32 10.83 21.32
N HIS A 9 3.64 9.69 21.24
CA HIS A 9 2.19 9.53 21.14
C HIS A 9 1.69 8.47 22.13
N ARG A 10 1.66 8.84 23.42
CA ARG A 10 1.30 7.96 24.53
C ARG A 10 0.02 7.15 24.29
N GLU A 11 -1.04 7.76 23.76
CA GLU A 11 -2.32 7.09 23.50
C GLU A 11 -2.20 5.87 22.56
N VAL A 12 -1.33 5.95 21.56
CA VAL A 12 -1.11 4.85 20.61
C VAL A 12 -0.04 3.89 21.13
N GLU A 13 1.01 4.42 21.73
CA GLU A 13 2.17 3.64 22.19
C GLU A 13 1.87 2.80 23.44
N THR A 14 0.92 3.22 24.29
CA THR A 14 0.50 2.48 25.49
C THR A 14 -0.89 1.84 25.34
N MET A 15 -1.42 1.76 24.11
CA MET A 15 -2.74 1.20 23.84
C MET A 15 -2.83 -0.27 24.28
N PRO A 16 -3.89 -0.69 24.98
CA PRO A 16 -4.12 -2.10 25.29
C PRO A 16 -4.13 -2.96 24.01
N ARG A 17 -3.57 -4.18 24.09
CA ARG A 17 -3.38 -5.02 22.91
C ARG A 17 -4.67 -5.27 22.12
N GLU A 18 -5.78 -5.50 22.81
CA GLU A 18 -7.10 -5.70 22.18
C GLU A 18 -7.56 -4.46 21.39
N GLN A 19 -7.43 -3.28 21.99
CA GLN A 19 -7.77 -2.01 21.33
C GLN A 19 -6.85 -1.73 20.14
N LEU A 20 -5.57 -2.07 20.26
CA LEU A 20 -4.60 -1.94 19.17
C LEU A 20 -4.96 -2.86 17.99
N THR A 21 -5.35 -4.10 18.26
CA THR A 21 -5.81 -5.03 17.21
C THR A 21 -7.04 -4.48 16.49
N LEU A 22 -8.06 -4.01 17.21
CA LEU A 22 -9.25 -3.42 16.59
C LEU A 22 -8.92 -2.19 15.72
N LEU A 23 -7.97 -1.35 16.16
CA LEU A 23 -7.51 -0.22 15.38
C LEU A 23 -6.78 -0.67 14.10
N GLN A 24 -5.92 -1.68 14.20
CA GLN A 24 -5.20 -2.22 13.06
C GLN A 24 -6.15 -2.86 12.04
N GLU A 25 -7.14 -3.63 12.49
CA GLU A 25 -8.17 -4.23 11.62
C GLU A 25 -9.02 -3.16 10.92
N LYS A 26 -9.41 -2.12 11.64
CA LYS A 26 -10.11 -0.97 11.05
C LYS A 26 -9.27 -0.33 9.95
N LYS A 27 -7.99 -0.06 10.21
CA LYS A 27 -7.07 0.53 9.22
C LYS A 27 -6.81 -0.42 8.04
N LEU A 28 -6.69 -1.72 8.29
CA LEU A 28 -6.52 -2.75 7.27
C LEU A 28 -7.69 -2.73 6.29
N ARG A 29 -8.93 -2.81 6.80
CA ARG A 29 -10.14 -2.75 5.96
C ARG A 29 -10.19 -1.48 5.11
N GLN A 30 -9.88 -0.33 5.70
CA GLN A 30 -9.84 0.94 4.99
C GLN A 30 -8.77 0.93 3.87
N MET A 31 -7.58 0.40 4.16
CA MET A 31 -6.48 0.34 3.20
C MET A 31 -6.79 -0.61 2.04
N VAL A 32 -7.34 -1.80 2.32
CA VAL A 32 -7.75 -2.78 1.31
C VAL A 32 -8.78 -2.18 0.36
N TRP A 33 -9.81 -1.53 0.91
CA TRP A 33 -10.80 -0.81 0.11
C TRP A 33 -10.19 0.31 -0.73
N TYR A 34 -9.29 1.08 -0.13
CA TYR A 34 -8.62 2.19 -0.79
C TYR A 34 -7.79 1.73 -1.99
N VAL A 35 -6.95 0.70 -1.83
CA VAL A 35 -6.11 0.21 -2.94
C VAL A 35 -6.94 -0.49 -4.01
N TRP A 36 -7.97 -1.24 -3.63
CA TRP A 36 -8.87 -1.90 -4.58
C TRP A 36 -9.63 -0.89 -5.44
N LYS A 37 -10.11 0.20 -4.83
CA LYS A 37 -10.83 1.26 -5.55
C LYS A 37 -9.92 2.07 -6.46
N ASN A 38 -8.74 2.44 -5.97
CA ASN A 38 -7.94 3.48 -6.63
C ASN A 38 -6.80 2.96 -7.49
N SER A 39 -6.28 1.74 -7.27
CA SER A 39 -5.20 1.18 -8.08
C SER A 39 -5.70 0.09 -9.04
N PRO A 40 -5.61 0.31 -10.37
CA PRO A 40 -5.85 -0.73 -11.37
C PRO A 40 -5.00 -1.99 -11.14
N PHE A 41 -3.76 -1.84 -10.68
CA PHE A 41 -2.88 -2.96 -10.35
C PHE A 41 -3.45 -3.84 -9.24
N TYR A 42 -3.76 -3.26 -8.07
CA TYR A 42 -4.25 -4.03 -6.93
C TYR A 42 -5.64 -4.62 -7.18
N ARG A 43 -6.50 -3.90 -7.89
CA ARG A 43 -7.81 -4.43 -8.29
C ARG A 43 -7.70 -5.70 -9.13
N ARG A 44 -6.83 -5.72 -10.16
CA ARG A 44 -6.60 -6.93 -10.96
C ARG A 44 -6.00 -8.06 -10.13
N LYS A 45 -4.99 -7.77 -9.31
CA LYS A 45 -4.33 -8.76 -8.45
C LYS A 45 -5.31 -9.41 -7.48
N PHE A 46 -6.24 -8.64 -6.91
CA PHE A 46 -7.27 -9.18 -6.01
C PHE A 46 -8.29 -10.01 -6.77
N HIS A 47 -8.74 -9.55 -7.95
CA HIS A 47 -9.64 -10.34 -8.81
C HIS A 47 -9.01 -11.67 -9.25
N GLU A 48 -7.74 -11.68 -9.64
CA GLU A 48 -7.00 -12.90 -10.03
C GLU A 48 -6.85 -13.89 -8.86
N ALA A 49 -6.74 -13.38 -7.63
CA ALA A 49 -6.73 -14.18 -6.41
C ALA A 49 -8.14 -14.59 -5.93
N GLY A 50 -9.21 -14.15 -6.62
CA GLY A 50 -10.60 -14.42 -6.21
C GLY A 50 -11.00 -13.71 -4.93
N LEU A 51 -10.37 -12.58 -4.61
CA LEU A 51 -10.60 -11.81 -3.37
C LEU A 51 -11.39 -10.54 -3.64
N LEU A 52 -12.37 -10.29 -2.80
CA LEU A 52 -13.07 -9.02 -2.68
C LEU A 52 -12.59 -8.28 -1.42
N PRO A 53 -12.64 -6.93 -1.39
CA PRO A 53 -12.28 -6.15 -0.21
C PRO A 53 -13.01 -6.57 1.07
N GLU A 54 -14.25 -7.07 0.93
CA GLU A 54 -15.12 -7.53 2.02
C GLU A 54 -14.66 -8.84 2.68
N ASP A 55 -13.77 -9.58 2.02
CA ASP A 55 -13.20 -10.85 2.50
C ASP A 55 -12.06 -10.64 3.50
N VAL A 56 -11.54 -9.41 3.62
CA VAL A 56 -10.52 -9.02 4.59
C VAL A 56 -11.16 -8.25 5.73
N ARG A 57 -11.28 -8.88 6.90
CA ARG A 57 -11.96 -8.32 8.08
C ARG A 57 -11.07 -8.25 9.31
N THR A 58 -10.20 -9.23 9.49
CA THR A 58 -9.30 -9.35 10.64
C THR A 58 -7.83 -9.36 10.21
N LEU A 59 -6.91 -9.30 11.17
CA LEU A 59 -5.48 -9.44 10.88
C LEU A 59 -5.11 -10.80 10.31
N ASP A 60 -5.83 -11.87 10.67
CA ASP A 60 -5.58 -13.21 10.15
C ASP A 60 -5.86 -13.32 8.64
N ASP A 61 -6.75 -12.49 8.12
CA ASP A 61 -7.07 -12.42 6.70
C ASP A 61 -5.92 -11.86 5.84
N LEU A 62 -4.88 -11.28 6.46
CA LEU A 62 -3.66 -10.88 5.74
C LEU A 62 -3.04 -12.06 4.99
N ALA A 63 -3.16 -13.28 5.52
CA ALA A 63 -2.65 -14.49 4.87
C ALA A 63 -3.34 -14.80 3.53
N LYS A 64 -4.55 -14.26 3.31
CA LYS A 64 -5.28 -14.40 2.03
C LYS A 64 -4.71 -13.46 0.96
N ILE A 65 -4.19 -12.30 1.35
CA ILE A 65 -3.76 -11.27 0.41
C ILE A 65 -2.46 -11.72 -0.30
N PRO A 66 -2.46 -11.81 -1.65
CA PRO A 66 -1.26 -12.18 -2.38
C PRO A 66 -0.16 -11.13 -2.21
N LEU A 67 1.07 -11.58 -1.92
CA LEU A 67 2.23 -10.71 -1.81
C LEU A 67 2.51 -10.02 -3.15
N THR A 68 2.96 -8.77 -3.10
CA THR A 68 3.35 -8.01 -4.30
C THR A 68 4.84 -8.22 -4.56
N GLU A 69 5.18 -8.82 -5.70
CA GLU A 69 6.55 -9.08 -6.07
C GLU A 69 7.13 -8.01 -7.00
N LYS A 70 8.46 -7.85 -6.95
CA LYS A 70 9.18 -6.88 -7.80
C LYS A 70 8.98 -7.10 -9.31
N PRO A 71 8.93 -8.34 -9.84
CA PRO A 71 8.68 -8.57 -11.27
C PRO A 71 7.30 -8.04 -11.72
N GLU A 72 6.27 -8.20 -10.88
CA GLU A 72 4.92 -7.71 -11.17
C GLU A 72 4.89 -6.19 -11.30
N LEU A 73 5.59 -5.48 -10.41
CA LEU A 73 5.72 -4.02 -10.48
C LEU A 73 6.42 -3.57 -11.77
N ARG A 74 7.49 -4.27 -12.18
CA ARG A 74 8.19 -3.96 -13.45
C ARG A 74 7.32 -4.26 -14.67
N ALA A 75 6.52 -5.32 -14.65
CA ALA A 75 5.58 -5.63 -15.71
C ALA A 75 4.48 -4.56 -15.80
N SER A 76 3.94 -4.13 -14.65
CA SER A 76 2.97 -3.04 -14.59
C SER A 76 3.55 -1.73 -15.14
N GLN A 77 4.80 -1.42 -14.80
CA GLN A 77 5.53 -0.27 -15.33
C GLN A 77 5.71 -0.34 -16.85
N ALA A 78 6.12 -1.49 -17.38
CA ALA A 78 6.27 -1.69 -18.82
C ALA A 78 4.96 -1.48 -19.57
N ARG A 79 3.85 -2.06 -19.07
CA ARG A 79 2.51 -1.82 -19.64
C ARG A 79 2.12 -0.35 -19.65
N CYS A 80 2.35 0.37 -18.54
CA CYS A 80 2.04 1.79 -18.49
C CYS A 80 2.80 2.57 -19.58
N ILE A 81 4.10 2.28 -19.75
CA ILE A 81 4.93 2.93 -20.78
C ILE A 81 4.42 2.62 -22.19
N GLU A 82 4.06 1.36 -22.46
CA GLU A 82 3.49 0.92 -23.75
C GLU A 82 2.15 1.60 -24.06
N GLU A 83 1.34 1.85 -23.03
CA GLU A 83 0.07 2.58 -23.11
C GLU A 83 0.25 4.11 -23.16
N GLY A 84 1.48 4.63 -23.16
CA GLY A 84 1.78 6.05 -23.15
C GLY A 84 1.47 6.76 -21.82
N LYS A 85 1.31 6.00 -20.73
CA LYS A 85 1.06 6.48 -19.37
C LYS A 85 2.36 6.63 -18.59
N PRO A 86 2.36 7.42 -17.50
CA PRO A 86 3.47 7.43 -16.55
C PRO A 86 3.79 6.02 -16.02
N PRO A 87 5.07 5.66 -15.80
CA PRO A 87 5.54 4.32 -15.44
C PRO A 87 4.97 3.74 -14.13
N TYR A 88 4.19 4.52 -13.40
CA TYR A 88 3.62 4.21 -12.10
C TYR A 88 2.09 4.37 -12.07
N ALA A 89 1.47 4.74 -13.19
CA ALA A 89 0.04 5.08 -13.24
C ALA A 89 -0.86 3.97 -12.70
N ASP A 90 -0.56 2.70 -13.02
CA ASP A 90 -1.37 1.57 -12.58
C ASP A 90 -1.28 1.25 -11.08
N ILE A 91 -0.16 1.59 -10.43
CA ILE A 91 0.06 1.33 -9.00
C ILE A 91 -0.33 2.53 -8.12
N LEU A 92 -0.50 3.70 -8.74
CA LEU A 92 -0.88 4.91 -8.03
C LEU A 92 -2.33 4.79 -7.53
N CYS A 93 -2.55 5.29 -6.32
CA CYS A 93 -3.88 5.33 -5.70
C CYS A 93 -4.42 6.77 -5.56
N VAL A 94 -3.69 7.75 -6.09
CA VAL A 94 -4.02 9.18 -6.08
C VAL A 94 -3.89 9.74 -7.50
N ASP A 95 -4.35 10.97 -7.74
CA ASP A 95 -4.11 11.63 -9.02
C ASP A 95 -2.61 11.95 -9.19
N GLU A 96 -2.10 11.95 -10.42
CA GLU A 96 -0.70 12.27 -10.70
C GLU A 96 -0.31 13.65 -10.15
N LYS A 97 -1.25 14.61 -10.13
CA LYS A 97 -1.02 15.96 -9.61
C LYS A 97 -0.78 16.01 -8.10
N GLU A 98 -1.17 14.96 -7.39
CA GLU A 98 -0.96 14.82 -5.93
C GLU A 98 0.39 14.17 -5.60
N VAL A 99 1.17 13.77 -6.62
CA VAL A 99 2.50 13.17 -6.43
C VAL A 99 3.53 14.26 -6.10
N VAL A 100 4.00 14.28 -4.85
CA VAL A 100 4.95 15.27 -4.35
C VAL A 100 6.41 14.90 -4.60
N THR A 101 6.76 13.60 -4.62
CA THR A 101 8.15 13.16 -4.79
C THR A 101 8.23 11.78 -5.43
N MET A 102 9.14 11.63 -6.40
CA MET A 102 9.52 10.34 -6.97
C MET A 102 10.90 9.93 -6.43
N VAL A 103 10.98 8.76 -5.80
CA VAL A 103 12.25 8.17 -5.38
C VAL A 103 12.53 6.93 -6.24
N GLN A 104 13.70 6.91 -6.87
CA GLN A 104 14.19 5.77 -7.62
C GLN A 104 15.34 5.11 -6.86
N THR A 105 15.25 3.80 -6.66
CA THR A 105 16.35 3.02 -6.07
C THR A 105 17.42 2.79 -7.13
N THR A 106 18.67 3.14 -6.84
CA THR A 106 19.83 2.94 -7.70
C THR A 106 20.36 1.50 -7.61
N GLY A 107 19.83 0.59 -8.43
CA GLY A 107 20.38 -0.76 -8.68
C GLY A 107 19.29 -1.84 -8.87
N THR A 108 19.34 -2.77 -9.83
CA THR A 108 20.45 -3.35 -10.63
C THR A 108 19.96 -3.72 -12.05
N THR A 109 20.77 -3.42 -13.08
CA THR A 109 20.89 -4.05 -14.43
C THR A 109 19.65 -4.47 -15.26
N GLY A 110 18.45 -4.09 -14.85
CA GLY A 110 17.18 -4.22 -15.57
C GLY A 110 16.21 -3.15 -15.07
N ARG A 111 15.36 -2.62 -15.97
CA ARG A 111 14.52 -1.41 -15.81
C ARG A 111 14.15 -1.05 -14.35
N PRO A 112 14.45 0.20 -13.88
CA PRO A 112 14.35 0.59 -12.48
C PRO A 112 12.90 0.74 -12.01
N SER A 113 12.60 0.24 -10.80
CA SER A 113 11.30 0.32 -10.14
C SER A 113 11.27 1.53 -9.19
N SER A 114 10.34 2.46 -9.37
CA SER A 114 10.15 3.65 -8.53
C SER A 114 9.15 3.39 -7.38
N SER A 115 9.46 3.83 -6.18
CA SER A 115 8.55 3.84 -5.03
C SER A 115 8.20 5.29 -4.66
N HIS A 116 6.91 5.56 -4.43
CA HIS A 116 6.39 6.90 -4.14
C HIS A 116 6.00 6.97 -2.67
N ARG A 117 6.42 8.04 -1.99
CA ARG A 117 6.09 8.34 -0.59
C ARG A 117 5.07 9.48 -0.58
N PHE A 118 3.96 9.29 0.12
CA PHE A 118 2.94 10.32 0.34
C PHE A 118 3.24 11.07 1.65
N LEU A 119 3.01 12.39 1.68
CA LEU A 119 2.91 13.18 2.91
C LEU A 119 1.43 13.21 3.35
N HIS A 120 1.26 13.27 4.67
CA HIS A 120 -0.02 13.25 5.40
C HIS A 120 -1.01 14.34 4.99
#